data_AF-A0A4S2DHP6-F1
#
_entry.id   AF-A0A4S2DHP6-F1
#
_cell.length_a   1.000
_cell.length_b   1.000
_cell.length_c   1.000
_cell.angle_alpha   90.00
_cell.angle_beta   90.00
_cell.angle_gamma   90.00
#
_symmetry.space_group_name_H-M   'P 1'
#
loop_
_entity.id
_entity.type
_entity.pdbx_description
1 polymer ?
#
loop_
_entity_poly.entity_id
_entity_poly.type
_entity_poly.pdbx_seq_one_letter_code
_entity_poly.pdbx_strand_id
1 'polypeptide(L)' 'MKKLNNYLLFGLLINSFWLASRYLFPLPEFINGFSVGLSITLILWGAYIESHDISKIKDFKRKVLLRIKN' A
#
# COMPACT_ATOMS: atom_id res chain seq x y z
N MET A 1 9.51 -18.28 7.97
CA MET A 1 8.78 -17.45 6.99
C MET A 1 9.10 -15.99 7.29
N LYS A 2 9.55 -15.20 6.31
CA LYS A 2 9.74 -13.75 6.52
C LYS A 2 8.38 -13.12 6.86
N LYS A 3 8.36 -12.24 7.87
CA LYS A 3 7.13 -11.57 8.31
C LYS A 3 6.70 -10.59 7.22
N LEU A 4 5.56 -10.85 6.57
CA LEU A 4 4.94 -9.94 5.62
C LEU A 4 4.79 -8.57 6.27
N ASN A 5 5.35 -7.53 5.63
CA ASN A 5 5.13 -6.17 6.09
C ASN A 5 3.69 -5.74 5.80
N ASN A 6 3.20 -4.76 6.56
CA ASN A 6 1.81 -4.33 6.48
C ASN A 6 1.44 -3.80 5.08
N TYR A 7 2.36 -3.18 4.34
CA TYR A 7 2.07 -2.69 2.98
C TYR A 7 1.81 -3.83 2.02
N LEU A 8 2.63 -4.89 2.06
CA LEU A 8 2.38 -6.11 1.27
C LEU A 8 1.05 -6.76 1.66
N LEU A 9 0.76 -6.87 2.96
CA LEU A 9 -0.49 -7.45 3.45
C LEU A 9 -1.72 -6.66 2.94
N PHE A 10 -1.73 -5.34 3.11
CA PHE A 10 -2.84 -4.50 2.64
C PHE A 10 -2.95 -4.47 1.12
N GLY A 11 -1.82 -4.41 0.40
CA GLY A 11 -1.81 -4.47 -1.06
C GLY A 11 -2.41 -5.78 -1.58
N LEU A 12 -2.04 -6.91 -0.98
CA LEU A 12 -2.63 -8.21 -1.31
C LEU A 12 -4.12 -8.28 -0.96
N LEU A 13 -4.54 -7.80 0.22
CA LEU A 13 -5.95 -7.77 0.62
C LEU A 13 -6.80 -6.95 -0.35
N ILE A 14 -6.35 -5.75 -0.73
CA ILE A 14 -7.05 -4.89 -1.68
C ILE A 14 -7.10 -5.56 -3.07
N ASN A 15 -6.01 -6.19 -3.50
CA ASN A 15 -5.98 -6.91 -4.77
C ASN A 15 -6.95 -8.09 -4.77
N SER A 16 -6.98 -8.89 -3.71
CA SER A 16 -7.91 -10.01 -3.55
C SER A 16 -9.36 -9.54 -3.49
N PHE A 17 -9.63 -8.45 -2.77
CA PHE A 17 -10.97 -7.84 -2.74
C PHE A 17 -11.39 -7.34 -4.12
N TRP A 18 -10.51 -6.65 -4.84
CA TRP A 18 -10.76 -6.21 -6.21
C TRP A 18 -11.10 -7.39 -7.12
N LEU A 19 -10.31 -8.46 -7.05
CA LEU A 19 -10.54 -9.66 -7.85
C LEU A 19 -11.88 -10.31 -7.51
N ALA A 20 -12.23 -10.43 -6.22
CA ALA A 20 -13.52 -10.96 -5.78
C ALA A 20 -14.69 -10.07 -6.23
N SER A 21 -14.55 -8.75 -6.11
CA SER A 21 -15.59 -7.79 -6.51
C SER A 21 -15.91 -7.90 -8.01
N ARG A 22 -14.91 -8.18 -8.85
CA ARG A 22 -15.11 -8.40 -10.29
C ARG A 22 -16.12 -9.50 -10.61
N TYR A 23 -16.24 -10.51 -9.74
CA TYR A 23 -17.19 -11.62 -9.92
C TYR A 23 -18.50 -11.44 -9.16
N LEU A 24 -18.46 -10.78 -8.00
CA LEU A 24 -19.62 -10.67 -7.12
C LEU A 24 -20.48 -9.42 -7.38
N PHE A 25 -19.85 -8.28 -7.67
CA PHE A 25 -20.53 -7.00 -7.89
C PHE A 25 -19.60 -6.02 -8.62
N PRO A 26 -19.92 -5.63 -9.87
CA PRO A 26 -19.07 -4.72 -10.63
C PRO A 26 -18.97 -3.36 -9.93
N LEU A 27 -17.74 -3.00 -9.56
CA LEU A 27 -17.45 -1.70 -8.96
C LEU A 27 -17.50 -0.60 -10.03
N PRO A 28 -17.86 0.65 -9.64
CA PRO A 28 -17.65 1.83 -10.48
C PRO A 28 -16.22 1.91 -11.02
N GLU A 29 -16.05 2.38 -12.26
CA GLU A 29 -14.74 2.44 -12.94
C GLU A 29 -13.66 3.15 -12.13
N PHE A 30 -14.03 4.25 -11.47
CA PHE A 30 -13.13 4.99 -10.58
C PHE A 30 -12.57 4.11 -9.46
N ILE A 31 -13.44 3.35 -8.78
CA ILE A 31 -13.04 2.46 -7.67
C ILE A 31 -12.21 1.30 -8.21
N ASN A 32 -12.53 0.78 -9.40
CA ASN A 32 -11.75 -0.25 -10.06
C ASN A 32 -10.31 0.21 -10.32
N GLY A 33 -10.14 1.35 -10.98
CA GLY A 33 -8.83 1.93 -11.28
C GLY A 33 -8.05 2.26 -10.01
N PHE A 34 -8.72 2.86 -9.02
CA PHE A 34 -8.11 3.20 -7.73
C PHE A 34 -7.65 1.95 -6.98
N SER A 35 -8.48 0.90 -6.91
CA SER A 35 -8.15 -0.34 -6.19
C SER A 35 -6.95 -1.06 -6.80
N VAL A 36 -6.86 -1.11 -8.13
CA VAL A 36 -5.70 -1.71 -8.84
C VAL A 36 -4.45 -0.86 -8.65
N GLY A 37 -4.55 0.46 -8.85
CA GLY A 37 -3.41 1.36 -8.68
C GLY A 37 -2.87 1.35 -7.25
N LEU A 38 -3.77 1.36 -6.26
CA LEU A 38 -3.41 1.33 -4.85
C LEU A 38 -2.80 -0.01 -4.44
N SER A 39 -3.36 -1.14 -4.90
CA SER A 39 -2.82 -2.47 -4.58
C SER A 39 -1.41 -2.66 -5.12
N ILE A 40 -1.17 -2.32 -6.40
CA ILE A 40 0.16 -2.37 -7.03
C ILE A 40 1.15 -1.48 -6.29
N THR A 41 0.74 -0.24 -6.00
CA THR A 41 1.60 0.72 -5.28
C THR A 41 2.00 0.20 -3.91
N LEU A 42 1.06 -0.35 -3.13
CA LEU A 42 1.33 -0.93 -1.81
C LEU A 42 2.23 -2.16 -1.89
N ILE A 43 2.04 -3.03 -2.89
CA ILE A 43 2.87 -4.21 -3.08
C ILE A 43 4.30 -3.80 -3.43
N LEU A 44 4.48 -2.91 -4.41
CA LEU A 44 5.80 -2.41 -4.80
C LEU A 44 6.51 -1.69 -3.65
N TRP A 45 5.78 -0.82 -2.94
CA TRP A 45 6.32 -0.10 -1.79
C TRP A 45 6.71 -1.05 -0.66
N GLY A 46 5.87 -2.05 -0.38
CA GLY A 46 6.16 -3.09 0.59
C GLY A 46 7.40 -3.90 0.21
N ALA A 47 7.52 -4.34 -1.03
CA ALA A 47 8.69 -5.07 -1.52
C ALA A 47 9.97 -4.22 -1.47
N TYR A 48 9.86 -2.93 -1.80
CA TYR A 48 10.95 -1.98 -1.71
C TYR A 48 11.46 -1.85 -0.27
N ILE A 49 10.55 -1.65 0.70
CA ILE A 49 10.89 -1.53 2.12
C ILE A 49 11.58 -2.78 2.66
N GLU A 50 11.17 -3.95 2.22
CA GLU A 50 11.74 -5.21 2.70
C GLU A 50 13.17 -5.44 2.18
N SER A 51 13.52 -4.80 1.05
CA SER A 51 14.80 -4.96 0.37
C SER A 51 15.77 -3.79 0.62
N HIS A 52 15.28 -2.62 1.05
CA HIS A 52 16.07 -1.39 1.18
C HIS A 52 15.98 -0.77 2.58
N ASP A 53 17.06 -0.09 2.99
CA ASP A 53 17.06 0.71 4.21
C ASP A 53 16.17 1.96 4.05
N ILE A 54 15.06 1.97 4.78
CA ILE A 54 14.06 3.04 4.79
C ILE A 54 14.22 4.06 5.92
N SER A 55 15.33 4.02 6.64
CA SER A 55 15.59 4.93 7.77
C SER A 55 15.47 6.40 7.36
N LYS A 56 16.00 6.77 6.18
CA LYS A 56 15.90 8.14 5.64
C LYS A 56 14.45 8.61 5.45
N ILE A 57 13.57 7.74 4.96
CA ILE A 57 12.16 8.07 4.73
C ILE A 57 11.43 8.22 6.07
N LYS A 58 11.71 7.34 7.04
CA LYS A 58 11.15 7.45 8.40
C LYS A 58 11.54 8.74 9.08
N ASP A 59 12.83 9.12 9.00
CA ASP A 59 13.34 10.35 9.59
C ASP A 59 12.74 11.59 8.93
N PHE A 60 12.63 11.58 7.60
CA PHE A 60 11.95 12.65 6.86
C PHE A 60 10.49 12.79 7.31
N LYS A 61 9.73 11.69 7.35
CA LYS A 61 8.32 11.69 7.79
C LYS A 61 8.19 12.25 9.22
N ARG A 62 9.08 11.87 10.14
CA ARG A 62 9.10 12.38 11.51
C ARG A 62 9.35 13.89 11.56
N LYS A 63 10.32 14.39 10.80
CA LYS A 63 10.63 15.83 10.72
C LYS A 63 9.44 16.64 10.18
N VAL A 64 8.77 16.15 9.13
CA VAL A 64 7.59 16.81 8.57
C VAL A 64 6.44 16.86 9.58
N LEU A 65 6.16 15.76 10.28
CA LEU A 65 5.11 15.73 11.31
C LEU A 65 5.40 16.69 12.46
N LEU A 66 6.66 16.77 12.91
CA LEU A 66 7.05 17.74 13.94
C LEU A 66 6.88 19.19 13.46
N ARG A 67 7.18 19.47 12.20
CA ARG A 67 7.03 20.80 11.61
C ARG A 67 5.58 21.24 11.47
N ILE A 68 4.66 20.32 11.21
CA ILE A 68 3.22 20.63 11.08
C ILE A 68 2.56 20.80 12.47
N LYS A 69 3.12 20.16 13.50
CA LYS A 69 2.58 20.20 14.87
C LYS A 69 2.98 21.48 15.65
N ASN A 70 4.10 22.10 15.29
CA ASN A 70 4.55 23.39 15.84
C ASN A 70 3.99 24.56 15.03
#